data_AF-Q6SFB1-F1
#
_entry.id   AF-Q6SFB1-F1
#
_cell.length_a   1.000
_cell.length_b   1.000
_cell.length_c   1.000
_cell.angle_alpha   90.00
_cell.angle_beta   90.00
_cell.angle_gamma   90.00
#
_symmetry.space_group_name_H-M   'P 1'
#
loop_
_entity.id
_entity.type
_entity.pdbx_description
1 polymer ?
#
loop_
_entity_poly.entity_id
_entity_poly.type
_entity_poly.pdbx_seq_one_letter_code
_entity_poly.pdbx_strand_id
1 'polypeptide(L)'
;MSNLTGSPRMIYAATLILAACSLLYELLIAQALATFAANTVTWYSVTVGLYLAGMGLGALLHDQHPTDNLWARFFKVEIALSAAGAIAVPLLHFSHTGALLLELYGLTFLGKVLFFGTGFLSITTIGILTGFELPVLIDLANTAKDKKRLTNRVLASDYTGSLLGGLAFPLILLPKLSLVAIGLIAATLNVFLATLALYFFLPKLHRSSFGFIVSGSLIIMLGLGLSFAPSLDRYFTKLYYFYWDQSEDFKQLFASMDNTEDVFRVRSPYQRIDLVHDKNGSGPSPVDDFYSSKFVDNPQQPKNYSLFLNGDFQLASNYEEYYHEFFAHIPIMTNGAVPRHVLVMGGGDGLLLRELVKYSDIKTIVHVDLDRELIEQATTHPVLLAMNEGSLSDPRITRHFDDAYRFIRNSSDQFDAIYLDFPDPRDYNLSKLYSREFYHFVRQRLTSDGFIALDSPGLRHNKERREIYTSTLAAAGYQFVTPYISKIETINEAAYEFLLASGYEEEKARRLLASHAASMRLGFITARDNWPDRPIYQDPRVKLHVINDTRLYLTLRNLIPSLAPTDPDKINSIFRPTLPSGNIWHVRDPW
;
A
#
# COMPACT_ATOMS: atom_id res chain seq x y z
N MET A 1 -13.02 44.22 -29.70
CA MET A 1 -11.60 44.44 -29.33
C MET A 1 -10.78 43.39 -30.05
N SER A 2 -9.83 43.79 -30.90
CA SER A 2 -9.07 42.87 -31.75
C SER A 2 -8.19 41.93 -30.92
N ASN A 3 -8.20 40.63 -31.25
CA ASN A 3 -7.25 39.64 -30.72
C ASN A 3 -5.81 40.12 -30.98
N LEU A 4 -5.14 40.60 -29.92
CA LEU A 4 -3.71 40.90 -29.99
C LEU A 4 -2.97 39.58 -30.18
N THR A 5 -2.12 39.53 -31.21
CA THR A 5 -1.36 38.32 -31.55
C THR A 5 -0.28 38.09 -30.49
N GLY A 6 -0.42 37.02 -29.72
CA GLY A 6 0.65 36.53 -28.86
C GLY A 6 1.86 36.10 -29.69
N SER A 7 3.07 36.17 -29.12
CA SER A 7 4.26 35.63 -29.77
C SER A 7 4.12 34.12 -29.96
N PRO A 8 4.37 33.55 -31.16
CA PRO A 8 4.34 32.11 -31.40
C PRO A 8 5.11 31.28 -30.37
N ARG A 9 6.28 31.78 -29.93
CA ARG A 9 7.13 31.12 -28.93
C ARG A 9 6.45 30.98 -27.58
N MET A 10 5.66 31.98 -27.20
CA MET A 10 4.95 31.98 -25.93
C MET A 10 3.77 30.99 -25.97
N ILE A 11 3.06 30.91 -27.10
CA ILE A 11 1.98 29.93 -27.27
C ILE A 11 2.55 28.51 -27.11
N TYR A 12 3.67 28.18 -27.76
CA TYR A 12 4.31 26.87 -27.63
C TYR A 12 4.79 26.55 -26.21
N ALA A 13 5.38 27.54 -25.53
CA ALA A 13 5.83 27.37 -24.14
C ALA A 13 4.64 27.17 -23.18
N ALA A 14 3.55 27.91 -23.37
CA ALA A 14 2.32 27.73 -22.62
C ALA A 14 1.73 26.34 -22.86
N THR A 15 1.57 25.92 -24.13
CA THR A 15 1.08 24.58 -24.47
C THR A 15 1.91 23.47 -23.83
N LEU A 16 3.25 23.59 -23.83
CA LEU A 16 4.12 22.60 -23.21
C LEU A 16 3.89 22.48 -21.69
N ILE A 17 3.77 23.61 -20.99
CA ILE A 17 3.56 23.60 -19.54
C ILE A 17 2.16 23.07 -19.20
N LEU A 18 1.14 23.48 -19.96
CA LEU A 18 -0.23 23.04 -19.71
C LEU A 18 -0.42 21.56 -19.95
N ALA A 19 0.11 21.02 -21.06
CA ALA A 19 0.04 19.60 -21.33
C ALA A 19 0.72 18.78 -20.20
N ALA A 20 1.84 19.28 -19.65
CA ALA A 20 2.45 18.67 -18.47
C ALA A 20 1.51 18.72 -17.26
N CYS A 21 0.90 19.87 -16.94
CA CYS A 21 -0.05 20.01 -15.82
C CYS A 21 -1.30 19.13 -15.98
N SER A 22 -1.89 19.10 -17.17
CA SER A 22 -3.09 18.33 -17.49
C SER A 22 -2.85 16.83 -17.32
N LEU A 23 -1.68 16.33 -17.76
CA LEU A 23 -1.29 14.95 -17.49
C LEU A 23 -0.98 14.71 -15.99
N LEU A 24 -0.40 15.67 -15.28
CA LEU A 24 -0.19 15.54 -13.83
C LEU A 24 -1.52 15.36 -13.10
N TYR A 25 -2.58 16.10 -13.45
CA TYR A 25 -3.89 15.93 -12.82
C TYR A 25 -4.53 14.56 -13.08
N GLU A 26 -4.41 14.05 -14.31
CA GLU A 26 -4.85 12.70 -14.65
C GLU A 26 -4.13 11.65 -13.78
N LEU A 27 -2.80 11.70 -13.75
CA LEU A 27 -1.98 10.75 -12.99
C LEU A 27 -2.19 10.86 -11.48
N LEU A 28 -2.45 12.06 -10.96
CA LEU A 28 -2.77 12.28 -9.54
C LEU A 28 -4.05 11.56 -9.12
N ILE A 29 -5.11 11.68 -9.91
CA ILE A 29 -6.39 11.03 -9.62
C ILE A 29 -6.25 9.51 -9.78
N ALA A 30 -5.58 9.05 -10.84
CA ALA A 30 -5.31 7.63 -11.04
C ALA A 30 -4.56 7.03 -9.84
N GLN A 31 -3.52 7.72 -9.37
CA GLN A 31 -2.72 7.27 -8.23
C GLN A 31 -3.52 7.30 -6.93
N ALA A 32 -4.34 8.33 -6.68
CA ALA A 32 -5.20 8.40 -5.50
C ALA A 32 -6.22 7.26 -5.48
N LEU A 33 -6.94 7.02 -6.60
CA LEU A 33 -7.89 5.92 -6.73
C LEU A 33 -7.21 4.55 -6.56
N ALA A 34 -6.05 4.35 -7.20
CA ALA A 34 -5.27 3.12 -7.07
C ALA A 34 -4.85 2.83 -5.62
N THR A 35 -4.46 3.88 -4.88
CA THR A 35 -4.03 3.77 -3.48
C THR A 35 -5.18 3.33 -2.57
N PHE A 36 -6.37 3.89 -2.78
CA PHE A 36 -7.54 3.67 -1.91
C PHE A 36 -8.45 2.52 -2.29
N ALA A 37 -8.42 2.04 -3.53
CA ALA A 37 -9.28 0.95 -4.00
C ALA A 37 -8.50 -0.28 -4.49
N ALA A 38 -7.22 -0.39 -4.10
CA ALA A 38 -6.40 -1.60 -4.16
C ALA A 38 -6.39 -2.35 -5.51
N ASN A 39 -6.26 -1.62 -6.63
CA ASN A 39 -6.09 -2.22 -7.97
C ASN A 39 -5.52 -1.20 -8.97
N THR A 40 -4.20 -1.15 -9.08
CA THR A 40 -3.50 -0.15 -9.91
C THR A 40 -3.92 -0.21 -11.38
N VAL A 41 -3.95 -1.40 -11.98
CA VAL A 41 -4.25 -1.55 -13.42
C VAL A 41 -5.66 -1.06 -13.75
N THR A 42 -6.66 -1.45 -12.95
CA THR A 42 -8.05 -1.03 -13.17
C THR A 42 -8.19 0.48 -13.04
N TRP A 43 -7.67 1.08 -11.97
CA TRP A 43 -7.91 2.49 -11.71
C TRP A 43 -7.14 3.41 -12.65
N TYR A 44 -5.94 3.04 -13.08
CA TYR A 44 -5.26 3.76 -14.16
C TYR A 44 -6.04 3.65 -15.48
N SER A 45 -6.51 2.45 -15.85
CA SER A 45 -7.26 2.24 -17.10
C SER A 45 -8.59 3.02 -17.14
N VAL A 46 -9.35 3.00 -16.04
CA VAL A 46 -10.61 3.73 -15.92
C VAL A 46 -10.36 5.24 -15.94
N THR A 47 -9.33 5.72 -15.24
CA THR A 47 -8.98 7.15 -15.21
C THR A 47 -8.62 7.65 -16.61
N VAL A 48 -7.74 6.94 -17.32
CA VAL A 48 -7.38 7.27 -18.72
C VAL A 48 -8.61 7.30 -19.62
N GLY A 49 -9.47 6.27 -19.53
CA GLY A 49 -10.68 6.18 -20.35
C GLY A 49 -11.66 7.34 -20.11
N LEU A 50 -11.95 7.67 -18.86
CA LEU A 50 -12.84 8.78 -18.49
C LEU A 50 -12.23 10.14 -18.83
N TYR A 51 -10.92 10.30 -18.61
CA TYR A 51 -10.19 11.52 -18.94
C TYR A 51 -10.24 11.82 -20.44
N LEU A 52 -9.92 10.83 -21.29
CA LEU A 52 -9.97 10.98 -22.74
C LEU A 52 -11.38 11.21 -23.26
N ALA A 53 -12.39 10.52 -22.70
CA ALA A 53 -13.78 10.77 -23.03
C ALA A 53 -14.21 12.21 -22.64
N GLY A 54 -13.82 12.66 -21.45
CA GLY A 54 -14.02 14.04 -21.00
C GLY A 54 -13.35 15.05 -21.93
N MET A 55 -12.09 14.80 -22.32
CA MET A 55 -11.35 15.64 -23.26
C MET A 55 -12.07 15.78 -24.60
N GLY A 56 -12.58 14.68 -25.15
CA GLY A 56 -13.40 14.69 -26.36
C GLY A 56 -14.67 15.54 -26.20
N LEU A 57 -15.39 15.40 -25.07
CA LEU A 57 -16.56 16.22 -24.77
C LEU A 57 -16.22 17.70 -24.63
N GLY A 58 -15.13 18.05 -23.96
CA GLY A 58 -14.65 19.42 -23.82
C GLY A 58 -14.36 20.09 -25.16
N ALA A 59 -13.71 19.36 -26.08
CA ALA A 59 -13.43 19.85 -27.41
C ALA A 59 -14.72 20.10 -28.22
N LEU A 60 -15.71 19.22 -28.13
CA LEU A 60 -17.02 19.42 -28.77
C LEU A 60 -17.78 20.61 -28.18
N LEU A 61 -17.73 20.79 -26.85
CA LEU A 61 -18.38 21.92 -26.18
C LEU A 61 -17.74 23.25 -26.54
N HIS A 62 -16.42 23.28 -26.75
CA HIS A 62 -15.71 24.44 -27.26
C HIS A 62 -16.28 24.88 -28.62
N ASP A 63 -16.44 23.94 -29.55
CA ASP A 63 -16.92 24.21 -30.91
C ASP A 63 -18.38 24.68 -30.95
N GLN A 64 -19.22 24.17 -30.05
CA GLN A 64 -20.62 24.58 -29.93
C GLN A 64 -20.80 26.01 -29.40
N HIS A 65 -19.82 26.52 -28.67
CA HIS A 65 -19.87 27.84 -28.05
C HIS A 65 -18.73 28.69 -28.62
N PRO A 66 -18.84 29.31 -29.80
CA PRO A 66 -17.80 30.19 -30.31
C PRO A 66 -17.66 31.46 -29.42
N THR A 67 -16.45 32.02 -29.33
CA THR A 67 -16.23 33.34 -28.69
C THR A 67 -15.25 34.17 -29.47
N ASP A 68 -15.49 35.48 -29.48
CA ASP A 68 -14.54 36.45 -30.04
C ASP A 68 -13.35 36.72 -29.10
N ASN A 69 -13.48 36.39 -27.80
CA ASN A 69 -12.48 36.69 -26.78
C ASN A 69 -11.78 35.42 -26.25
N LEU A 70 -10.91 34.86 -27.10
CA LEU A 70 -10.18 33.61 -26.85
C LEU A 70 -9.31 33.67 -25.59
N TRP A 71 -8.63 34.80 -25.36
CA TRP A 71 -7.79 34.97 -24.17
C TRP A 71 -8.59 35.00 -22.86
N ALA A 72 -9.80 35.56 -22.87
CA ALA A 72 -10.67 35.52 -21.69
C ALA A 72 -11.24 34.12 -21.44
N ARG A 73 -11.52 33.35 -22.51
CA ARG A 73 -11.89 31.94 -22.39
C ARG A 73 -10.74 31.11 -21.83
N PHE A 74 -9.54 31.26 -22.39
CA PHE A 74 -8.33 30.63 -21.90
C PHE A 74 -8.14 30.89 -20.40
N PHE A 75 -8.21 32.17 -19.98
CA PHE A 75 -8.12 32.54 -18.55
C PHE A 75 -9.15 31.80 -17.67
N LYS A 76 -10.42 31.74 -18.09
CA LYS A 76 -11.48 31.07 -17.32
C LYS A 76 -11.24 29.57 -17.20
N VAL A 77 -10.81 28.94 -18.29
CA VAL A 77 -10.50 27.50 -18.31
C VAL A 77 -9.32 27.21 -17.39
N GLU A 78 -8.25 28.00 -17.44
CA GLU A 78 -7.08 27.79 -16.59
C GLU A 78 -7.36 27.96 -15.09
N ILE A 79 -8.15 28.97 -14.73
CA ILE A 79 -8.58 29.15 -13.33
C ILE A 79 -9.47 27.98 -12.87
N ALA A 80 -10.36 27.50 -13.73
CA ALA A 80 -11.20 26.34 -13.43
C ALA A 80 -10.37 25.05 -13.28
N LEU A 81 -9.39 24.82 -14.17
CA LEU A 81 -8.45 23.70 -14.08
C LEU A 81 -7.62 23.75 -12.81
N SER A 82 -7.07 24.92 -12.48
CA SER A 82 -6.31 25.11 -11.24
C SER A 82 -7.15 24.79 -10.01
N ALA A 83 -8.40 25.23 -9.96
CA ALA A 83 -9.28 24.97 -8.81
C ALA A 83 -9.66 23.49 -8.72
N ALA A 84 -10.07 22.88 -9.83
CA ALA A 84 -10.43 21.47 -9.89
C ALA A 84 -9.23 20.57 -9.53
N GLY A 85 -8.06 20.86 -10.08
CA GLY A 85 -6.83 20.11 -9.85
C GLY A 85 -6.29 20.24 -8.43
N ALA A 86 -6.33 21.43 -7.82
CA ALA A 86 -5.88 21.63 -6.43
C ALA A 86 -6.78 20.90 -5.41
N ILE A 87 -8.10 20.82 -5.70
CA ILE A 87 -9.09 20.24 -4.77
C ILE A 87 -9.25 18.73 -4.99
N ALA A 88 -8.96 18.19 -6.19
CA ALA A 88 -9.24 16.80 -6.54
C ALA A 88 -8.69 15.78 -5.53
N VAL A 89 -7.42 15.88 -5.15
CA VAL A 89 -6.81 14.93 -4.20
C VAL A 89 -7.39 15.07 -2.79
N PRO A 90 -7.43 16.26 -2.16
CA PRO A 90 -8.12 16.45 -0.88
C PRO A 90 -9.56 15.95 -0.88
N LEU A 91 -10.31 16.21 -1.96
CA LEU A 91 -11.71 15.80 -2.10
C LEU A 91 -11.84 14.26 -2.15
N LEU A 92 -10.92 13.57 -2.82
CA LEU A 92 -10.85 12.11 -2.84
C LEU A 92 -10.53 11.52 -1.47
N HIS A 93 -9.65 12.15 -0.69
CA HIS A 93 -9.39 11.72 0.69
C HIS A 93 -10.65 11.88 1.56
N PHE A 94 -11.32 13.03 1.48
CA PHE A 94 -12.56 13.25 2.24
C PHE A 94 -13.68 12.28 1.85
N SER A 95 -13.84 12.00 0.56
CA SER A 95 -14.86 11.05 0.09
C SER A 95 -14.52 9.61 0.48
N HIS A 96 -13.23 9.25 0.55
CA HIS A 96 -12.76 7.95 1.05
C HIS A 96 -13.07 7.78 2.53
N THR A 97 -12.70 8.74 3.38
CA THR A 97 -13.05 8.69 4.81
C THR A 97 -14.56 8.66 5.01
N GLY A 98 -15.31 9.50 4.28
CA GLY A 98 -16.77 9.47 4.33
C GLY A 98 -17.34 8.11 3.92
N ALA A 99 -16.72 7.42 2.96
CA ALA A 99 -17.10 6.08 2.55
C ALA A 99 -16.85 5.04 3.66
N LEU A 100 -15.68 5.08 4.31
CA LEU A 100 -15.38 4.22 5.46
C LEU A 100 -16.39 4.43 6.60
N LEU A 101 -16.71 5.67 6.95
CA LEU A 101 -17.73 5.97 7.96
C LEU A 101 -19.11 5.42 7.59
N LEU A 102 -19.54 5.63 6.34
CA LEU A 102 -20.81 5.07 5.88
C LEU A 102 -20.82 3.54 5.95
N GLU A 103 -19.69 2.88 5.68
CA GLU A 103 -19.55 1.44 5.83
C GLU A 103 -19.70 0.98 7.30
N LEU A 104 -19.18 1.73 8.27
CA LEU A 104 -19.38 1.47 9.70
C LEU A 104 -20.86 1.51 10.11
N TYR A 105 -21.64 2.40 9.52
CA TYR A 105 -23.09 2.48 9.74
C TYR A 105 -23.89 1.49 8.87
N GLY A 106 -23.24 0.56 8.16
CA GLY A 106 -23.89 -0.43 7.28
C GLY A 106 -24.38 0.13 5.94
N LEU A 107 -24.00 1.36 5.57
CA LEU A 107 -24.36 2.05 4.33
C LEU A 107 -23.28 1.91 3.24
N THR A 108 -22.70 0.71 3.12
CA THR A 108 -21.55 0.42 2.24
C THR A 108 -21.77 0.84 0.78
N PHE A 109 -22.97 0.67 0.23
CA PHE A 109 -23.27 1.09 -1.14
C PHE A 109 -23.14 2.60 -1.33
N LEU A 110 -23.68 3.38 -0.38
CA LEU A 110 -23.60 4.84 -0.43
C LEU A 110 -22.16 5.33 -0.28
N GLY A 111 -21.37 4.66 0.58
CA GLY A 111 -19.94 4.94 0.71
C GLY A 111 -19.19 4.74 -0.61
N LYS A 112 -19.44 3.61 -1.30
CA LYS A 112 -18.87 3.36 -2.63
C LYS A 112 -19.26 4.42 -3.65
N VAL A 113 -20.55 4.79 -3.70
CA VAL A 113 -21.03 5.86 -4.60
C VAL A 113 -20.35 7.19 -4.28
N LEU A 114 -20.19 7.54 -3.01
CA LEU A 114 -19.51 8.76 -2.58
C LEU A 114 -18.05 8.78 -3.06
N PHE A 115 -17.28 7.75 -2.74
CA PHE A 115 -15.86 7.70 -3.08
C PHE A 115 -15.62 7.63 -4.61
N PHE A 116 -16.17 6.62 -5.28
CA PHE A 116 -15.95 6.43 -6.71
C PHE A 116 -16.64 7.50 -7.56
N GLY A 117 -17.83 7.94 -7.17
CA GLY A 117 -18.54 9.03 -7.84
C GLY A 117 -17.75 10.35 -7.79
N THR A 118 -17.13 10.65 -6.65
CA THR A 118 -16.24 11.81 -6.50
C THR A 118 -15.04 11.71 -7.45
N GLY A 119 -14.40 10.53 -7.52
CA GLY A 119 -13.27 10.30 -8.43
C GLY A 119 -13.66 10.46 -9.89
N PHE A 120 -14.75 9.82 -10.31
CA PHE A 120 -15.27 9.89 -11.69
C PHE A 120 -15.70 11.30 -12.08
N LEU A 121 -16.37 12.02 -11.18
CA LEU A 121 -16.74 13.41 -11.40
C LEU A 121 -15.50 14.30 -11.54
N SER A 122 -14.50 14.12 -10.67
CA SER A 122 -13.27 14.91 -10.67
C SER A 122 -12.50 14.71 -11.97
N ILE A 123 -12.25 13.46 -12.38
CA ILE A 123 -11.50 13.16 -13.60
C ILE A 123 -12.24 13.61 -14.86
N THR A 124 -13.55 13.40 -14.92
CA THR A 124 -14.35 13.82 -16.07
C THR A 124 -14.40 15.35 -16.17
N THR A 125 -14.50 16.06 -15.04
CA THR A 125 -14.46 17.53 -15.00
C THR A 125 -13.13 18.06 -15.51
N ILE A 126 -12.01 17.53 -15.01
CA ILE A 126 -10.67 17.93 -15.45
C ILE A 126 -10.45 17.55 -16.92
N GLY A 127 -10.91 16.37 -17.36
CA GLY A 127 -10.88 15.95 -18.75
C GLY A 127 -11.63 16.93 -19.66
N ILE A 128 -12.87 17.30 -19.32
CA ILE A 128 -13.65 18.29 -20.06
C ILE A 128 -12.93 19.63 -20.12
N LEU A 129 -12.42 20.14 -18.99
CA LEU A 129 -11.71 21.41 -18.96
C LEU A 129 -10.41 21.37 -19.80
N THR A 130 -9.67 20.26 -19.78
CA THR A 130 -8.51 20.05 -20.65
C THR A 130 -8.93 20.00 -22.12
N GLY A 131 -10.06 19.37 -22.42
CA GLY A 131 -10.64 19.31 -23.77
C GLY A 131 -10.96 20.68 -24.37
N PHE A 132 -11.27 21.68 -23.53
CA PHE A 132 -11.42 23.07 -23.96
C PHE A 132 -10.09 23.74 -24.29
N GLU A 133 -9.00 23.31 -23.68
CA GLU A 133 -7.71 23.98 -23.68
C GLU A 133 -7.03 23.94 -25.07
N LEU A 134 -6.91 22.75 -25.64
CA LEU A 134 -6.20 22.54 -26.90
C LEU A 134 -6.88 23.27 -28.09
N PRO A 135 -8.21 23.20 -28.29
CA PRO A 135 -8.89 24.01 -29.30
C PRO A 135 -8.68 25.52 -29.12
N VAL A 136 -8.75 26.03 -27.88
CA VAL A 136 -8.52 27.46 -27.59
C VAL A 136 -7.11 27.88 -27.97
N LEU A 137 -6.09 27.07 -27.66
CA LEU A 137 -4.70 27.32 -28.04
C LEU A 137 -4.50 27.28 -29.56
N ILE A 138 -5.15 26.34 -30.24
CA ILE A 138 -5.12 26.24 -31.71
C ILE A 138 -5.76 27.48 -32.34
N ASP A 139 -6.92 27.91 -31.84
CA ASP A 139 -7.61 29.11 -32.32
C ASP A 139 -6.79 30.38 -32.06
N LEU A 140 -6.17 30.50 -30.88
CA LEU A 140 -5.22 31.57 -30.58
C LEU A 140 -4.04 31.55 -31.56
N ALA A 141 -3.47 30.38 -31.85
CA ALA A 141 -2.37 30.24 -32.80
C ALA A 141 -2.79 30.58 -34.25
N ASN A 142 -4.04 30.27 -34.62
CA ASN A 142 -4.62 30.59 -35.93
C ASN A 142 -4.87 32.09 -36.14
N THR A 143 -4.87 32.91 -35.07
CA THR A 143 -4.88 34.38 -35.20
C THR A 143 -3.55 34.95 -35.68
N ALA A 144 -2.44 34.20 -35.60
CA ALA A 144 -1.12 34.62 -36.05
C ALA A 144 -0.92 34.46 -37.57
N LYS A 145 0.03 35.21 -38.15
CA LYS A 145 0.25 35.35 -39.61
C LYS A 145 0.60 34.04 -40.36
N ASP A 146 1.09 32.99 -39.67
CA ASP A 146 1.60 31.72 -40.27
C ASP A 146 0.76 30.46 -39.90
N LYS A 147 -0.55 30.51 -40.16
CA LYS A 147 -1.58 29.58 -39.66
C LYS A 147 -1.23 28.07 -39.68
N LYS A 148 -0.85 27.49 -40.82
CA LYS A 148 -0.68 26.01 -40.95
C LYS A 148 0.52 25.41 -40.21
N ARG A 149 1.62 26.16 -40.05
CA ARG A 149 2.82 25.66 -39.33
C ARG A 149 2.66 25.80 -37.82
N LEU A 150 1.79 26.70 -37.37
CA LEU A 150 1.54 26.99 -35.97
C LEU A 150 0.73 25.88 -35.29
N THR A 151 -0.32 25.36 -35.93
CA THR A 151 -1.15 24.26 -35.38
C THR A 151 -0.33 22.99 -35.10
N ASN A 152 0.45 22.51 -36.08
CA ASN A 152 1.29 21.30 -35.89
C ASN A 152 2.33 21.48 -34.78
N ARG A 153 2.83 22.70 -34.59
CA ARG A 153 3.79 23.01 -33.51
C ARG A 153 3.13 23.04 -32.13
N VAL A 154 1.88 23.53 -32.03
CA VAL A 154 1.08 23.44 -30.80
C VAL A 154 0.90 21.97 -30.42
N LEU A 155 0.46 21.12 -31.35
CA LEU A 155 0.32 19.68 -31.10
C LEU A 155 1.65 19.02 -30.69
N ALA A 156 2.76 19.37 -31.35
CA ALA A 156 4.07 18.84 -30.97
C ALA A 156 4.50 19.27 -29.55
N SER A 157 4.24 20.53 -29.18
CA SER A 157 4.49 21.04 -27.83
C SER A 157 3.62 20.35 -26.78
N ASP A 158 2.36 20.05 -27.12
CA ASP A 158 1.43 19.31 -26.27
C ASP A 158 1.96 17.90 -25.97
N TYR A 159 2.26 17.10 -27.00
CA TYR A 159 2.83 15.76 -26.81
C TYR A 159 4.16 15.78 -26.03
N THR A 160 5.00 16.80 -26.27
CA THR A 160 6.27 16.95 -25.53
C THR A 160 6.02 17.28 -24.06
N GLY A 161 5.09 18.19 -23.77
CA GLY A 161 4.70 18.57 -22.41
C GLY A 161 4.14 17.39 -21.63
N SER A 162 3.22 16.65 -22.25
CA SER A 162 2.68 15.40 -21.70
C SER A 162 3.79 14.38 -21.41
N LEU A 163 4.74 14.14 -22.32
CA LEU A 163 5.87 13.25 -22.04
C LEU A 163 6.69 13.72 -20.82
N LEU A 164 6.99 15.02 -20.71
CA LEU A 164 7.73 15.57 -19.59
C LEU A 164 6.97 15.43 -18.27
N GLY A 165 5.67 15.73 -18.25
CA GLY A 165 4.81 15.53 -17.08
C GLY A 165 4.75 14.06 -16.66
N GLY A 166 4.60 13.16 -17.64
CA GLY A 166 4.45 11.73 -17.41
C GLY A 166 5.72 11.06 -16.89
N LEU A 167 6.90 11.56 -17.26
CA LEU A 167 8.18 11.11 -16.72
C LEU A 167 8.49 11.79 -15.37
N ALA A 168 8.21 13.08 -15.23
CA ALA A 168 8.47 13.82 -14.00
C ALA A 168 7.63 13.29 -12.83
N PHE A 169 6.38 12.86 -13.10
CA PHE A 169 5.47 12.36 -12.07
C PHE A 169 6.05 11.20 -11.26
N PRO A 170 6.32 10.00 -11.83
CA PRO A 170 6.82 8.87 -11.06
C PRO A 170 8.30 8.98 -10.67
N LEU A 171 9.14 9.65 -11.46
CA LEU A 171 10.60 9.63 -11.26
C LEU A 171 11.11 10.75 -10.34
N ILE A 172 10.40 11.87 -10.24
CA ILE A 172 10.88 13.07 -9.54
C ILE A 172 9.88 13.53 -8.49
N LEU A 173 8.61 13.67 -8.87
CA LEU A 173 7.58 14.30 -8.04
C LEU A 173 7.07 13.33 -6.96
N LEU A 174 6.58 12.15 -7.35
CA LEU A 174 6.00 11.16 -6.44
C LEU A 174 6.96 10.66 -5.33
N PRO A 175 8.27 10.45 -5.60
CA PRO A 175 9.22 10.05 -4.55
C PRO A 175 9.48 11.14 -3.50
N LYS A 176 9.31 12.43 -3.86
CA LYS A 176 9.72 13.57 -3.04
C LYS A 176 8.57 14.37 -2.44
N LEU A 177 7.39 14.28 -3.01
CA LEU A 177 6.24 15.12 -2.67
C LEU A 177 4.99 14.27 -2.40
N SER A 178 4.05 14.82 -1.62
CA SER A 178 2.72 14.24 -1.46
C SER A 178 1.85 14.53 -2.69
N LEU A 179 0.82 13.72 -2.92
CA LEU A 179 -0.12 13.93 -4.03
C LEU A 179 -0.76 15.33 -3.97
N VAL A 180 -1.09 15.80 -2.76
CA VAL A 180 -1.62 17.16 -2.52
C VAL A 180 -0.61 18.23 -2.96
N ALA A 181 0.67 18.09 -2.57
CA ALA A 181 1.71 19.06 -2.95
C ALA A 181 1.90 19.13 -4.48
N ILE A 182 1.89 17.98 -5.16
CA ILE A 182 1.99 17.92 -6.63
C ILE A 182 0.80 18.62 -7.28
N GLY A 183 -0.42 18.38 -6.79
CA GLY A 183 -1.64 19.05 -7.27
C GLY A 183 -1.58 20.57 -7.09
N LEU A 184 -1.04 21.05 -5.96
CA LEU A 184 -0.84 22.49 -5.69
C LEU A 184 0.22 23.11 -6.61
N ILE A 185 1.30 22.40 -6.92
CA ILE A 185 2.32 22.85 -7.88
C ILE A 185 1.69 23.01 -9.27
N ALA A 186 0.99 21.99 -9.76
CA ALA A 186 0.31 22.05 -11.05
C ALA A 186 -0.72 23.20 -11.10
N ALA A 187 -1.52 23.35 -10.04
CA ALA A 187 -2.48 24.46 -9.92
C ALA A 187 -1.79 25.83 -9.98
N THR A 188 -0.69 26.01 -9.27
CA THR A 188 0.09 27.25 -9.32
C THR A 188 0.60 27.54 -10.73
N LEU A 189 1.06 26.52 -11.47
CA LEU A 189 1.50 26.68 -12.85
C LEU A 189 0.34 27.09 -13.78
N ASN A 190 -0.86 26.52 -13.61
CA ASN A 190 -2.03 26.95 -14.38
C ASN A 190 -2.45 28.39 -14.04
N VAL A 191 -2.44 28.81 -12.76
CA VAL A 191 -2.68 30.22 -12.39
C VAL A 191 -1.62 31.15 -12.99
N PHE A 192 -0.35 30.72 -13.02
CA PHE A 192 0.71 31.47 -13.68
C PHE A 192 0.40 31.70 -15.17
N LEU A 193 -0.06 30.67 -15.88
CA LEU A 193 -0.42 30.79 -17.29
C LEU A 193 -1.71 31.59 -17.52
N ALA A 194 -2.71 31.44 -16.65
CA ALA A 194 -3.92 32.27 -16.64
C ALA A 194 -3.55 33.76 -16.50
N THR A 195 -2.71 34.09 -15.51
CA THR A 195 -2.27 35.47 -15.27
C THR A 195 -1.38 36.01 -16.39
N LEU A 196 -0.59 35.15 -17.05
CA LEU A 196 0.12 35.51 -18.27
C LEU A 196 -0.84 35.88 -19.42
N ALA A 197 -2.00 35.24 -19.52
CA ALA A 197 -3.03 35.65 -20.50
C ALA A 197 -3.60 37.04 -20.18
N LEU A 198 -3.78 37.39 -18.90
CA LEU A 198 -4.23 38.73 -18.48
C LEU A 198 -3.24 39.84 -18.85
N TYR A 199 -1.94 39.54 -18.89
CA TYR A 199 -0.89 40.48 -19.30
C TYR A 199 -1.15 41.10 -20.69
N PHE A 200 -1.78 40.35 -21.61
CA PHE A 200 -2.08 40.83 -22.97
C PHE A 200 -3.20 41.86 -23.02
N PHE A 201 -4.08 41.88 -22.03
CA PHE A 201 -5.15 42.88 -21.91
C PHE A 201 -4.70 44.18 -21.24
N LEU A 202 -3.51 44.20 -20.62
CA LEU A 202 -3.05 45.35 -19.84
C LEU A 202 -2.36 46.43 -20.70
N PRO A 203 -2.67 47.73 -20.45
CA PRO A 203 -1.93 48.85 -21.03
C PRO A 203 -0.44 48.77 -20.69
N LYS A 204 0.44 49.15 -21.64
CA LYS A 204 1.92 49.04 -21.50
C LYS A 204 2.45 49.66 -20.19
N LEU A 205 1.85 50.75 -19.72
CA LEU A 205 2.24 51.47 -18.51
C LEU A 205 2.16 50.61 -17.23
N HIS A 206 1.20 49.68 -17.15
CA HIS A 206 0.95 48.88 -15.95
C HIS A 206 1.62 47.49 -15.99
N ARG A 207 2.27 47.14 -17.10
CA ARG A 207 2.80 45.78 -17.34
C ARG A 207 3.94 45.40 -16.41
N SER A 208 4.82 46.33 -16.06
CA SER A 208 5.96 46.07 -15.16
C SER A 208 5.48 45.83 -13.72
N SER A 209 4.59 46.68 -13.21
CA SER A 209 4.03 46.54 -11.87
C SER A 209 3.15 45.30 -11.75
N PHE A 210 2.38 44.98 -12.79
CA PHE A 210 1.57 43.75 -12.83
C PHE A 210 2.43 42.48 -12.77
N GLY A 211 3.52 42.42 -13.55
CA GLY A 211 4.44 41.29 -13.52
C GLY A 211 5.04 41.06 -12.12
N PHE A 212 5.50 42.13 -11.47
CA PHE A 212 6.05 42.05 -10.12
C PHE A 212 5.01 41.56 -9.08
N ILE A 213 3.80 42.12 -9.11
CA ILE A 213 2.72 41.73 -8.19
C ILE A 213 2.33 40.27 -8.40
N VAL A 214 2.09 39.84 -9.65
CA VAL A 214 1.68 38.48 -9.98
C VAL A 214 2.76 37.47 -9.60
N SER A 215 4.02 37.73 -9.94
CA SER A 215 5.13 36.85 -9.54
C SER A 215 5.25 36.75 -8.02
N GLY A 216 5.11 37.86 -7.29
CA GLY A 216 5.08 37.86 -5.84
C GLY A 216 3.91 37.04 -5.27
N SER A 217 2.69 37.24 -5.79
CA SER A 217 1.51 36.49 -5.36
C SER A 217 1.60 34.99 -5.63
N LEU A 218 2.17 34.59 -6.77
CA LEU A 218 2.37 33.18 -7.12
C LEU A 218 3.43 32.52 -6.23
N ILE A 219 4.53 33.21 -5.95
CA ILE A 219 5.56 32.71 -5.03
C ILE A 219 4.97 32.55 -3.63
N ILE A 220 4.17 33.51 -3.16
CA ILE A 220 3.48 33.43 -1.87
C ILE A 220 2.47 32.28 -1.86
N MET A 221 1.64 32.15 -2.90
CA MET A 221 0.66 31.06 -3.03
C MET A 221 1.33 29.68 -3.02
N LEU A 222 2.42 29.51 -3.79
CA LEU A 222 3.18 28.26 -3.83
C LEU A 222 3.86 27.98 -2.49
N GLY A 223 4.51 28.99 -1.91
CA GLY A 223 5.19 28.88 -0.62
C GLY A 223 4.22 28.49 0.50
N LEU A 224 3.06 29.15 0.58
CA LEU A 224 2.01 28.80 1.52
C LEU A 224 1.47 27.40 1.24
N GLY A 225 1.12 27.09 -0.01
CA GLY A 225 0.61 25.77 -0.40
C GLY A 225 1.56 24.64 -0.01
N LEU A 226 2.85 24.78 -0.30
CA LEU A 226 3.87 23.79 0.06
C LEU A 226 4.13 23.72 1.57
N SER A 227 3.97 24.83 2.31
CA SER A 227 4.04 24.80 3.78
C SER A 227 2.84 24.12 4.44
N PHE A 228 1.65 24.20 3.83
CA PHE A 228 0.42 23.58 4.34
C PHE A 228 0.26 22.12 3.88
N ALA A 229 0.85 21.73 2.75
CA ALA A 229 0.69 20.38 2.20
C ALA A 229 1.11 19.26 3.16
N PRO A 230 2.23 19.35 3.93
CA PRO A 230 2.57 18.34 4.93
C PRO A 230 1.53 18.24 6.05
N SER A 231 0.96 19.36 6.50
CA SER A 231 -0.09 19.37 7.53
C SER A 231 -1.38 18.73 7.02
N LEU A 232 -1.74 18.97 5.75
CA LEU A 232 -2.89 18.31 5.11
C LEU A 232 -2.64 16.80 4.90
N ASP A 233 -1.45 16.40 4.45
CA ASP A 233 -1.09 14.99 4.28
C ASP A 233 -1.13 14.25 5.62
N ARG A 234 -0.58 14.87 6.67
CA ARG A 234 -0.66 14.37 8.05
C ARG A 234 -2.10 14.27 8.52
N TYR A 235 -2.91 15.29 8.25
CA TYR A 235 -4.32 15.30 8.59
C TYR A 235 -5.04 14.08 7.99
N PHE A 236 -4.95 13.91 6.67
CA PHE A 236 -5.59 12.78 5.99
C PHE A 236 -5.01 11.42 6.37
N THR A 237 -3.72 11.37 6.70
CA THR A 237 -3.08 10.13 7.15
C THR A 237 -3.61 9.68 8.51
N LYS A 238 -3.68 10.58 9.49
CA LYS A 238 -4.28 10.28 10.79
C LYS A 238 -5.74 9.90 10.63
N LEU A 239 -6.47 10.65 9.82
CA LEU A 239 -7.87 10.35 9.54
C LEU A 239 -8.06 8.95 8.93
N TYR A 240 -7.18 8.53 8.03
CA TYR A 240 -7.21 7.20 7.43
C TYR A 240 -7.00 6.09 8.47
N TYR A 241 -6.03 6.23 9.38
CA TYR A 241 -5.70 5.18 10.35
C TYR A 241 -6.57 5.18 11.62
N PHE A 242 -7.04 6.34 12.05
CA PHE A 242 -7.78 6.53 13.30
C PHE A 242 -9.27 6.85 13.07
N TYR A 243 -9.84 6.56 11.90
CA TYR A 243 -11.25 6.85 11.62
C TYR A 243 -12.21 6.11 12.57
N TRP A 244 -11.85 4.90 13.02
CA TRP A 244 -12.66 4.09 13.91
C TRP A 244 -12.81 4.73 15.30
N ASP A 245 -11.74 5.31 15.84
CA ASP A 245 -11.78 6.01 17.14
C ASP A 245 -12.69 7.26 17.12
N GLN A 246 -13.08 7.69 15.93
CA GLN A 246 -13.84 8.92 15.68
C GLN A 246 -15.23 8.62 15.11
N SER A 247 -15.63 7.34 15.10
CA SER A 247 -16.86 6.90 14.42
C SER A 247 -18.15 7.22 15.16
N GLU A 248 -18.10 7.70 16.40
CA GLU A 248 -19.33 7.95 17.18
C GLU A 248 -19.98 9.31 16.88
N ASP A 249 -19.25 10.29 16.33
CA ASP A 249 -19.81 11.62 15.99
C ASP A 249 -19.05 12.27 14.81
N PHE A 250 -19.79 12.62 13.74
CA PHE A 250 -19.27 13.37 12.58
C PHE A 250 -18.58 14.69 12.96
N LYS A 251 -18.99 15.35 14.05
CA LYS A 251 -18.31 16.56 14.53
C LYS A 251 -16.94 16.26 15.12
N GLN A 252 -16.77 15.10 15.75
CA GLN A 252 -15.49 14.69 16.32
C GLN A 252 -14.48 14.34 15.22
N LEU A 253 -14.91 13.78 14.08
CA LEU A 253 -14.05 13.49 12.93
C LEU A 253 -13.11 14.64 12.52
N PHE A 254 -13.60 15.88 12.58
CA PHE A 254 -12.83 17.07 12.23
C PHE A 254 -12.17 17.75 13.44
N ALA A 255 -12.64 17.48 14.66
CA ALA A 255 -12.19 18.15 15.89
C ALA A 255 -11.17 17.35 16.72
N SER A 256 -11.11 16.02 16.55
CA SER A 256 -10.28 15.10 17.34
C SER A 256 -8.87 14.87 16.78
N MET A 257 -8.62 15.41 15.60
CA MET A 257 -7.37 15.34 14.85
C MET A 257 -6.16 15.94 15.58
N ASP A 258 -6.40 16.84 16.54
CA ASP A 258 -5.36 17.41 17.41
C ASP A 258 -4.91 16.44 18.53
N ASN A 259 -5.73 15.44 18.87
CA ASN A 259 -5.46 14.49 19.97
C ASN A 259 -4.90 13.14 19.50
N THR A 260 -4.86 12.88 18.18
CA THR A 260 -4.28 11.65 17.61
C THR A 260 -2.77 11.80 17.41
N GLU A 261 -2.01 10.74 17.68
CA GLU A 261 -0.56 10.77 17.49
C GLU A 261 -0.16 10.93 16.03
N ASP A 262 1.03 11.47 15.83
CA ASP A 262 1.63 11.51 14.49
C ASP A 262 2.00 10.09 14.06
N VAL A 263 1.55 9.73 12.85
CA VAL A 263 1.97 8.49 12.19
C VAL A 263 3.42 8.65 11.74
N PHE A 264 4.30 7.77 12.21
CA PHE A 264 5.66 7.71 11.69
C PHE A 264 5.61 7.15 10.27
N ARG A 265 6.18 7.89 9.31
CA ARG A 265 6.16 7.53 7.90
C ARG A 265 7.52 7.72 7.26
N VAL A 266 7.95 6.68 6.56
CA VAL A 266 9.12 6.71 5.67
C VAL A 266 8.73 6.13 4.31
N ARG A 267 9.42 6.56 3.25
CA ARG A 267 9.22 6.04 1.89
C ARG A 267 10.53 5.47 1.37
N SER A 268 10.49 4.22 0.95
CA SER A 268 11.56 3.58 0.19
C SER A 268 11.23 3.64 -1.32
N PRO A 269 12.18 3.28 -2.20
CA PRO A 269 11.90 3.08 -3.62
C PRO A 269 10.87 1.98 -3.92
N TYR A 270 10.58 1.12 -2.93
CA TYR A 270 9.70 -0.04 -3.09
C TYR A 270 8.32 0.19 -2.48
N GLN A 271 8.24 0.92 -1.37
CA GLN A 271 7.00 1.05 -0.61
C GLN A 271 7.01 2.22 0.39
N ARG A 272 5.80 2.58 0.83
CA ARG A 272 5.56 3.43 1.99
C ARG A 272 5.53 2.58 3.27
N ILE A 273 6.27 2.97 4.29
CA ILE A 273 6.38 2.29 5.58
C ILE A 273 5.76 3.20 6.63
N ASP A 274 4.63 2.78 7.21
CA ASP A 274 3.89 3.54 8.21
C ASP A 274 3.85 2.77 9.52
N LEU A 275 4.35 3.37 10.60
CA LEU A 275 4.21 2.86 11.96
C LEU A 275 3.23 3.74 12.71
N VAL A 276 2.10 3.15 13.09
CA VAL A 276 0.97 3.83 13.72
C VAL A 276 0.91 3.44 15.18
N HIS A 277 0.79 4.43 16.07
CA HIS A 277 0.63 4.21 17.50
C HIS A 277 -0.77 4.63 17.95
N ASP A 278 -1.52 3.69 18.49
CA ASP A 278 -2.85 3.92 19.05
C ASP A 278 -2.78 4.08 20.58
N LYS A 279 -2.68 5.34 21.03
CA LYS A 279 -2.59 5.71 22.45
C LYS A 279 -3.83 5.34 23.26
N ASN A 280 -5.00 5.60 22.70
CA ASN A 280 -6.27 5.34 23.37
C ASN A 280 -6.55 3.84 23.36
N GLY A 281 -6.07 3.17 22.31
CA GLY A 281 -6.18 1.76 22.10
C GLY A 281 -7.61 1.37 21.76
N SER A 282 -7.78 0.75 20.61
CA SER A 282 -8.12 -0.67 20.68
C SER A 282 -6.97 -1.38 21.40
N GLY A 283 -6.86 -1.22 22.73
CA GLY A 283 -5.77 -1.82 23.52
C GLY A 283 -5.69 -3.32 23.22
N PRO A 284 -4.62 -4.04 23.64
CA PRO A 284 -4.68 -5.49 23.56
C PRO A 284 -6.01 -5.86 24.18
N SER A 285 -6.81 -6.66 23.45
CA SER A 285 -8.03 -7.19 24.05
C SER A 285 -7.56 -7.68 25.42
N PRO A 286 -8.21 -7.36 26.55
CA PRO A 286 -7.72 -7.84 27.84
C PRO A 286 -7.46 -9.35 27.83
N VAL A 287 -8.14 -10.03 26.90
CA VAL A 287 -7.96 -11.40 26.45
C VAL A 287 -6.57 -11.73 25.87
N ASP A 288 -5.94 -10.89 25.05
CA ASP A 288 -4.63 -11.13 24.39
C ASP A 288 -3.53 -11.50 25.40
N ASP A 289 -3.50 -10.81 26.54
CA ASP A 289 -2.54 -11.05 27.63
C ASP A 289 -2.74 -12.42 28.31
N PHE A 290 -3.89 -13.09 28.13
CA PHE A 290 -4.10 -14.46 28.60
C PHE A 290 -3.60 -15.51 27.62
N TYR A 291 -3.37 -15.12 26.38
CA TYR A 291 -2.91 -16.02 25.34
C TYR A 291 -1.42 -15.82 24.98
N SER A 292 -0.75 -14.79 25.52
CA SER A 292 0.69 -14.58 25.38
C SER A 292 1.34 -14.20 26.70
N SER A 293 2.51 -14.76 27.01
CA SER A 293 3.32 -14.35 28.17
C SER A 293 4.24 -13.15 27.89
N LYS A 294 4.30 -12.63 26.65
CA LYS A 294 5.29 -11.63 26.21
C LYS A 294 5.33 -10.41 27.12
N PHE A 295 4.19 -9.82 27.42
CA PHE A 295 4.10 -8.63 28.26
C PHE A 295 4.19 -8.91 29.76
N VAL A 296 3.92 -10.15 30.19
CA VAL A 296 4.17 -10.59 31.57
C VAL A 296 5.67 -10.71 31.80
N ASP A 297 6.37 -11.31 30.84
CA ASP A 297 7.80 -11.54 30.87
C ASP A 297 8.62 -10.24 30.71
N ASN A 298 8.17 -9.37 29.81
CA ASN A 298 8.78 -8.07 29.56
C ASN A 298 7.71 -6.96 29.44
N PRO A 299 7.33 -6.33 30.57
CA PRO A 299 6.34 -5.26 30.57
C PRO A 299 6.72 -4.01 29.78
N GLN A 300 7.99 -3.87 29.38
CA GLN A 300 8.50 -2.73 28.61
C GLN A 300 8.40 -2.92 27.09
N GLN A 301 7.97 -4.09 26.62
CA GLN A 301 7.72 -4.30 25.19
C GLN A 301 6.70 -3.27 24.65
N PRO A 302 6.91 -2.68 23.46
CA PRO A 302 5.97 -1.72 22.89
C PRO A 302 4.56 -2.31 22.75
N LYS A 303 3.54 -1.50 23.09
CA LYS A 303 2.11 -1.82 22.96
C LYS A 303 1.42 -0.83 22.05
N ASN A 304 0.37 -1.28 21.37
CA ASN A 304 -0.51 -0.53 20.48
C ASN A 304 0.17 0.08 19.25
N TYR A 305 1.22 -0.55 18.75
CA TYR A 305 1.85 -0.19 17.49
C TYR A 305 1.43 -1.14 16.39
N SER A 306 1.11 -0.60 15.22
CA SER A 306 0.82 -1.36 14.01
C SER A 306 1.71 -0.89 12.86
N LEU A 307 2.28 -1.85 12.13
CA LEU A 307 3.09 -1.58 10.93
C LEU A 307 2.25 -1.81 9.68
N PHE A 308 2.30 -0.85 8.77
CA PHE A 308 1.65 -0.94 7.46
C PHE A 308 2.65 -0.69 6.33
N LEU A 309 2.56 -1.52 5.28
CA LEU A 309 3.35 -1.38 4.06
C LEU A 309 2.44 -1.03 2.89
N ASN A 310 2.65 0.13 2.28
CA ASN A 310 1.73 0.74 1.30
C ASN A 310 0.28 0.89 1.81
N GLY A 311 0.06 0.85 3.13
CA GLY A 311 -1.26 0.83 3.76
C GLY A 311 -1.82 -0.57 4.04
N ASP A 312 -1.08 -1.65 3.77
CA ASP A 312 -1.49 -3.01 4.13
C ASP A 312 -0.96 -3.36 5.51
N PHE A 313 -1.85 -3.81 6.39
CA PHE A 313 -1.48 -4.31 7.70
C PHE A 313 -0.45 -5.44 7.57
N GLN A 314 0.66 -5.32 8.30
CA GLN A 314 1.68 -6.37 8.39
C GLN A 314 1.67 -7.03 9.76
N LEU A 315 1.67 -6.23 10.82
CA LEU A 315 1.73 -6.73 12.19
C LEU A 315 1.22 -5.68 13.19
N ALA A 316 0.81 -6.17 14.35
CA ALA A 316 0.53 -5.37 15.53
C ALA A 316 1.41 -5.86 16.69
N SER A 317 2.01 -4.92 17.43
CA SER A 317 2.88 -5.21 18.58
C SER A 317 2.21 -6.06 19.65
N ASN A 318 0.88 -6.04 19.71
CA ASN A 318 0.08 -6.66 20.76
C ASN A 318 0.01 -8.18 20.62
N TYR A 319 0.18 -8.71 19.40
CA TYR A 319 -0.05 -10.12 19.12
C TYR A 319 0.76 -10.67 17.92
N GLU A 320 1.82 -9.99 17.48
CA GLU A 320 2.67 -10.47 16.38
C GLU A 320 3.30 -11.85 16.65
N GLU A 321 3.55 -12.21 17.92
CA GLU A 321 4.19 -13.46 18.31
C GLU A 321 3.34 -14.69 17.95
N TYR A 322 2.02 -14.54 17.78
CA TYR A 322 1.14 -15.60 17.32
C TYR A 322 1.38 -15.96 15.85
N TYR A 323 1.87 -15.01 15.07
CA TYR A 323 2.33 -15.30 13.72
C TYR A 323 3.74 -15.90 13.78
N HIS A 324 4.69 -15.18 14.39
CA HIS A 324 6.11 -15.55 14.32
C HIS A 324 6.45 -16.85 15.03
N GLU A 325 5.85 -17.17 16.19
CA GLU A 325 6.14 -18.44 16.89
C GLU A 325 5.63 -19.65 16.12
N PHE A 326 4.38 -19.59 15.62
CA PHE A 326 3.82 -20.69 14.84
C PHE A 326 4.53 -20.84 13.49
N PHE A 327 4.99 -19.73 12.91
CA PHE A 327 5.71 -19.75 11.66
C PHE A 327 7.12 -20.32 11.84
N ALA A 328 7.87 -19.89 12.86
CA ALA A 328 9.23 -20.33 13.13
C ALA A 328 9.30 -21.76 13.68
N HIS A 329 8.55 -22.05 14.76
CA HIS A 329 8.82 -23.20 15.61
C HIS A 329 8.12 -24.48 15.15
N ILE A 330 6.90 -24.41 14.61
CA ILE A 330 6.18 -25.62 14.16
C ILE A 330 6.97 -26.39 13.08
N PRO A 331 7.55 -25.74 12.05
CA PRO A 331 8.39 -26.43 11.07
C PRO A 331 9.62 -27.09 11.70
N ILE A 332 10.30 -26.42 12.64
CA ILE A 332 11.47 -26.96 13.35
C ILE A 332 11.09 -28.16 14.22
N MET A 333 9.99 -28.04 14.98
CA MET A 333 9.50 -29.10 15.86
C MET A 333 9.11 -30.35 15.07
N THR A 334 8.38 -30.18 13.97
CA THR A 334 7.95 -31.28 13.09
C THR A 334 9.10 -31.87 12.26
N ASN A 335 10.18 -31.13 12.06
CA ASN A 335 11.42 -31.66 11.49
C ASN A 335 12.18 -32.59 12.47
N GLY A 336 11.92 -32.46 13.77
CA GLY A 336 12.57 -33.25 14.82
C GLY A 336 14.06 -32.93 15.01
N ALA A 337 14.57 -31.90 14.34
CA ALA A 337 15.95 -31.42 14.46
C ALA A 337 16.03 -29.93 14.11
N VAL A 338 16.88 -29.21 14.83
CA VAL A 338 17.15 -27.78 14.61
C VAL A 338 18.01 -27.61 13.36
N PRO A 339 17.60 -26.79 12.37
CA PRO A 339 18.41 -26.50 11.19
C PRO A 339 19.70 -25.76 11.56
N ARG A 340 20.79 -25.94 10.80
CA ARG A 340 22.06 -25.23 11.07
C ARG A 340 22.26 -24.06 10.12
N HIS A 341 21.85 -24.22 8.87
CA HIS A 341 21.95 -23.22 7.82
C HIS A 341 20.55 -22.82 7.36
N VAL A 342 20.15 -21.59 7.68
CA VAL A 342 18.79 -21.10 7.40
C VAL A 342 18.84 -19.97 6.38
N LEU A 343 17.87 -19.96 5.47
CA LEU A 343 17.58 -18.82 4.60
C LEU A 343 16.22 -18.23 5.00
N VAL A 344 16.15 -16.92 5.14
CA VAL A 344 14.91 -16.17 5.33
C VAL A 344 14.80 -15.17 4.19
N MET A 345 13.71 -15.23 3.43
CA MET A 345 13.42 -14.28 2.36
C MET A 345 12.16 -13.48 2.73
N GLY A 346 12.27 -12.15 2.77
CA GLY A 346 11.27 -11.25 3.38
C GLY A 346 11.50 -11.07 4.88
N GLY A 347 10.45 -10.70 5.63
CA GLY A 347 10.53 -10.49 7.09
C GLY A 347 11.48 -9.37 7.52
N GLY A 348 11.50 -8.26 6.78
CA GLY A 348 12.38 -7.11 7.02
C GLY A 348 12.22 -6.42 8.39
N ASP A 349 11.12 -6.68 9.11
CA ASP A 349 10.89 -6.25 10.49
C ASP A 349 11.77 -6.99 11.53
N GLY A 350 12.27 -8.19 11.18
CA GLY A 350 13.18 -8.98 12.01
C GLY A 350 12.52 -9.82 13.12
N LEU A 351 11.19 -9.89 13.20
CA LEU A 351 10.50 -10.66 14.24
C LEU A 351 10.58 -12.17 14.01
N LEU A 352 10.52 -12.64 12.75
CA LEU A 352 10.84 -14.04 12.44
C LEU A 352 12.28 -14.38 12.84
N LEU A 353 13.22 -13.47 12.56
CA LEU A 353 14.63 -13.66 12.93
C LEU A 353 14.79 -13.75 14.45
N ARG A 354 14.05 -12.95 15.22
CA ARG A 354 14.01 -13.01 16.70
C ARG A 354 13.66 -14.41 17.20
N GLU A 355 12.71 -15.09 16.57
CA GLU A 355 12.34 -16.45 16.94
C GLU A 355 13.42 -17.48 16.55
N LEU A 356 14.02 -17.33 15.38
CA LEU A 356 15.07 -18.24 14.90
C LEU A 356 16.34 -18.13 15.74
N VAL A 357 16.77 -16.91 16.13
CA VAL A 357 18.01 -16.73 16.91
C VAL A 357 17.95 -17.36 18.31
N LYS A 358 16.76 -17.70 18.84
CA LYS A 358 16.61 -18.48 20.08
C LYS A 358 17.29 -19.86 20.00
N TYR A 359 17.46 -20.41 18.80
CA TYR A 359 18.16 -21.67 18.58
C TYR A 359 19.67 -21.47 18.43
N SER A 360 20.44 -21.76 19.48
CA SER A 360 21.91 -21.69 19.46
C SER A 360 22.60 -22.66 18.47
N ASP A 361 21.87 -23.68 18.01
CA ASP A 361 22.35 -24.65 17.03
C ASP A 361 22.33 -24.13 15.59
N ILE A 362 21.49 -23.12 15.29
CA ILE A 362 21.57 -22.37 14.04
C ILE A 362 22.92 -21.64 14.01
N LYS A 363 23.71 -21.91 12.97
CA LYS A 363 25.06 -21.37 12.79
C LYS A 363 25.09 -20.18 11.85
N THR A 364 24.24 -20.19 10.82
CA THR A 364 24.14 -19.09 9.86
C THR A 364 22.70 -18.88 9.46
N ILE A 365 22.29 -17.61 9.40
CA ILE A 365 21.04 -17.19 8.80
C ILE A 365 21.38 -16.23 7.66
N VAL A 366 21.02 -16.60 6.44
CA VAL A 366 21.05 -15.68 5.31
C VAL A 366 19.68 -15.00 5.27
N HIS A 367 19.65 -13.68 5.39
CA HIS A 367 18.42 -12.89 5.33
C HIS A 367 18.40 -12.06 4.06
N VAL A 368 17.36 -12.20 3.25
CA VAL A 368 17.21 -11.52 1.96
C VAL A 368 15.93 -10.71 1.97
N ASP A 369 16.03 -9.40 1.89
CA ASP A 369 14.89 -8.51 1.71
C ASP A 369 15.19 -7.51 0.60
N LEU A 370 14.15 -7.10 -0.12
CA LEU A 370 14.28 -6.12 -1.20
C LEU A 370 14.45 -4.71 -0.63
N ASP A 371 13.77 -4.40 0.48
CA ASP A 371 13.67 -3.06 1.01
C ASP A 371 14.68 -2.79 2.13
N ARG A 372 15.81 -2.18 1.73
CA ARG A 372 16.84 -1.74 2.68
C ARG A 372 16.31 -0.78 3.75
N GLU A 373 15.41 0.13 3.39
CA GLU A 373 14.90 1.14 4.32
C GLU A 373 14.12 0.48 5.46
N LEU A 374 13.32 -0.55 5.16
CA LEU A 374 12.60 -1.31 6.18
C LEU A 374 13.55 -1.94 7.20
N ILE A 375 14.62 -2.59 6.75
CA ILE A 375 15.64 -3.19 7.63
C ILE A 375 16.37 -2.13 8.45
N GLU A 376 16.71 -1.00 7.84
CA GLU A 376 17.36 0.12 8.56
C GLU A 376 16.46 0.67 9.66
N GLN A 377 15.16 0.87 9.39
CA GLN A 377 14.19 1.25 10.40
C GLN A 377 14.02 0.16 11.46
N ALA A 378 13.97 -1.12 11.09
CA ALA A 378 13.89 -2.23 12.04
C ALA A 378 15.13 -2.34 12.95
N THR A 379 16.28 -1.81 12.52
CA THR A 379 17.53 -1.81 13.31
C THR A 379 17.70 -0.53 14.14
N THR A 380 17.04 0.57 13.79
CA THR A 380 17.31 1.90 14.39
C THR A 380 16.10 2.55 15.05
N HIS A 381 14.88 2.29 14.58
CA HIS A 381 13.68 2.85 15.17
C HIS A 381 13.41 2.19 16.53
N PRO A 382 13.29 2.96 17.64
CA PRO A 382 13.24 2.39 18.99
C PRO A 382 12.16 1.34 19.21
N VAL A 383 10.99 1.54 18.61
CA VAL A 383 9.85 0.60 18.71
C VAL A 383 10.15 -0.72 17.99
N LEU A 384 10.56 -0.66 16.72
CA LEU A 384 10.83 -1.87 15.94
C LEU A 384 12.02 -2.64 16.51
N LEU A 385 13.07 -1.93 16.92
CA LEU A 385 14.25 -2.51 17.57
C LEU A 385 13.90 -3.21 18.90
N ALA A 386 13.02 -2.61 19.71
CA ALA A 386 12.55 -3.24 20.95
C ALA A 386 11.71 -4.49 20.66
N MET A 387 10.82 -4.43 19.66
CA MET A 387 9.97 -5.56 19.28
C MET A 387 10.78 -6.74 18.75
N ASN A 388 11.77 -6.51 17.87
CA ASN A 388 12.61 -7.57 17.31
C ASN A 388 13.80 -7.96 18.20
N GLU A 389 13.95 -7.31 19.35
CA GLU A 389 15.00 -7.57 20.35
C GLU A 389 16.43 -7.51 19.78
N GLY A 390 16.64 -6.69 18.75
CA GLY A 390 17.93 -6.54 18.09
C GLY A 390 18.35 -7.74 17.25
N SER A 391 17.41 -8.64 16.89
CA SER A 391 17.68 -9.86 16.12
C SER A 391 18.50 -9.62 14.86
N LEU A 392 18.21 -8.54 14.12
CA LEU A 392 18.90 -8.12 12.88
C LEU A 392 20.40 -7.80 13.06
N SER A 393 20.87 -7.66 14.31
CA SER A 393 22.27 -7.44 14.65
C SER A 393 22.99 -8.70 15.14
N ASP A 394 22.31 -9.86 15.21
CA ASP A 394 22.93 -11.12 15.62
C ASP A 394 24.06 -11.49 14.63
N PRO A 395 25.26 -11.86 15.11
CA PRO A 395 26.43 -12.11 14.27
C PRO A 395 26.28 -13.32 13.32
N ARG A 396 25.27 -14.16 13.53
CA ARG A 396 24.94 -15.28 12.65
C ARG A 396 24.16 -14.84 11.41
N ILE A 397 23.62 -13.62 11.39
CA ILE A 397 22.78 -13.12 10.31
C ILE A 397 23.61 -12.36 9.28
N THR A 398 23.55 -12.82 8.03
CA THR A 398 24.09 -12.10 6.88
C THR A 398 22.94 -11.52 6.07
N ARG A 399 22.88 -10.19 5.99
CA ARG A 399 21.80 -9.44 5.30
C ARG A 399 22.16 -9.20 3.84
N HIS A 400 21.24 -9.52 2.94
CA HIS A 400 21.31 -9.25 1.51
C HIS A 400 20.13 -8.36 1.10
N PHE A 401 20.44 -7.22 0.49
CA PHE A 401 19.43 -6.32 -0.07
C PHE A 401 19.19 -6.70 -1.54
N ASP A 402 18.32 -7.68 -1.78
CA ASP A 402 18.09 -8.24 -3.11
C ASP A 402 16.65 -8.72 -3.28
N ASP A 403 16.20 -8.77 -4.53
CA ASP A 403 15.00 -9.48 -4.95
C ASP A 403 15.17 -10.98 -4.71
N ALA A 404 14.27 -11.55 -3.91
CA ALA A 404 14.32 -12.96 -3.50
C ALA A 404 14.36 -13.93 -4.69
N TYR A 405 13.63 -13.64 -5.78
CA TYR A 405 13.63 -14.47 -6.99
C TYR A 405 15.00 -14.46 -7.66
N ARG A 406 15.60 -13.26 -7.79
CA ARG A 406 16.95 -13.11 -8.35
C ARG A 406 18.00 -13.81 -7.48
N PHE A 407 17.92 -13.63 -6.16
CA PHE A 407 18.84 -14.24 -5.20
C PHE A 407 18.81 -15.77 -5.27
N ILE A 408 17.62 -16.38 -5.11
CA ILE A 408 17.52 -17.85 -5.03
C ILE A 408 17.93 -18.52 -6.35
N ARG A 409 17.63 -17.88 -7.49
CA ARG A 409 18.05 -18.37 -8.81
C ARG A 409 19.56 -18.39 -8.97
N ASN A 410 20.27 -17.42 -8.40
CA ASN A 410 21.70 -17.17 -8.66
C ASN A 410 22.64 -17.68 -7.57
N SER A 411 22.16 -17.94 -6.34
CA SER A 411 23.00 -18.54 -5.29
C SER A 411 23.49 -19.94 -5.74
N SER A 412 24.33 -20.62 -4.98
CA SER A 412 24.55 -22.07 -5.09
C SER A 412 24.48 -22.76 -3.72
N ASP A 413 24.12 -22.01 -2.69
CA ASP A 413 24.16 -22.45 -1.30
C ASP A 413 23.03 -23.43 -1.01
N GLN A 414 23.25 -24.29 -0.04
CA GLN A 414 22.29 -25.28 0.45
C GLN A 414 21.87 -24.93 1.87
N PHE A 415 20.59 -25.08 2.15
CA PHE A 415 19.97 -24.70 3.42
C PHE A 415 19.18 -25.86 4.01
N ASP A 416 19.22 -25.97 5.33
CA ASP A 416 18.44 -26.94 6.10
C ASP A 416 17.00 -26.45 6.32
N ALA A 417 16.80 -25.14 6.31
CA ALA A 417 15.48 -24.53 6.36
C ALA A 417 15.44 -23.26 5.50
N ILE A 418 14.35 -23.07 4.76
CA ILE A 418 14.08 -21.84 4.01
C ILE A 418 12.71 -21.29 4.42
N TYR A 419 12.68 -20.08 4.97
CA TYR A 419 11.45 -19.37 5.32
C TYR A 419 11.12 -18.32 4.26
N LEU A 420 9.86 -18.32 3.80
CA LEU A 420 9.33 -17.39 2.80
C LEU A 420 8.28 -16.50 3.49
N ASP A 421 8.71 -15.32 3.89
CA ASP A 421 7.94 -14.36 4.69
C ASP A 421 7.56 -13.14 3.83
N PHE A 422 6.70 -13.38 2.84
CA PHE A 422 6.32 -12.39 1.84
C PHE A 422 4.90 -11.86 2.08
N PRO A 423 4.63 -10.58 1.72
CA PRO A 423 3.28 -10.05 1.71
C PRO A 423 2.36 -10.78 0.71
N ASP A 424 1.05 -10.67 0.93
CA ASP A 424 0.03 -11.18 -0.01
C ASP A 424 0.33 -10.82 -1.48
N PRO A 425 0.23 -11.78 -2.41
CA PRO A 425 0.46 -11.55 -3.83
C PRO A 425 -0.68 -10.75 -4.47
N ARG A 426 -0.60 -9.42 -4.36
CA ARG A 426 -1.62 -8.47 -4.85
C ARG A 426 -1.29 -7.86 -6.22
N ASP A 427 -0.06 -8.02 -6.68
CA ASP A 427 0.41 -7.57 -7.97
C ASP A 427 1.33 -8.60 -8.63
N TYR A 428 1.69 -8.34 -9.89
CA TYR A 428 2.55 -9.23 -10.66
C TYR A 428 3.94 -9.43 -10.05
N ASN A 429 4.51 -8.40 -9.41
CA ASN A 429 5.84 -8.47 -8.81
C ASN A 429 5.87 -9.38 -7.58
N LEU A 430 4.82 -9.36 -6.76
CA LEU A 430 4.68 -10.27 -5.62
C LEU A 430 4.23 -11.67 -6.07
N SER A 431 3.30 -11.77 -7.01
CA SER A 431 2.82 -13.08 -7.51
C SER A 431 3.96 -13.96 -8.02
N LYS A 432 5.04 -13.38 -8.58
CA LYS A 432 6.21 -14.15 -9.10
C LYS A 432 6.86 -15.02 -8.02
N LEU A 433 6.81 -14.60 -6.76
CA LEU A 433 7.35 -15.29 -5.59
C LEU A 433 6.50 -16.50 -5.16
N TYR A 434 5.33 -16.68 -5.76
CA TYR A 434 4.44 -17.82 -5.52
C TYR A 434 4.32 -18.74 -6.75
N SER A 435 5.28 -18.64 -7.69
CA SER A 435 5.34 -19.47 -8.88
C SER A 435 5.98 -20.84 -8.62
N ARG A 436 5.61 -21.80 -9.48
CA ARG A 436 6.27 -23.09 -9.63
C ARG A 436 7.76 -22.90 -9.88
N GLU A 437 8.15 -21.95 -10.73
CA GLU A 437 9.53 -21.66 -11.08
C GLU A 437 10.32 -21.18 -9.85
N PHE A 438 9.76 -20.24 -9.07
CA PHE A 438 10.37 -19.79 -7.83
C PHE A 438 10.54 -20.96 -6.84
N TYR A 439 9.46 -21.70 -6.57
CA TYR A 439 9.50 -22.86 -5.68
C TYR A 439 10.44 -23.96 -6.15
N HIS A 440 10.63 -24.12 -7.45
CA HIS A 440 11.61 -25.04 -8.02
C HIS A 440 13.04 -24.61 -7.69
N PHE A 441 13.37 -23.32 -7.86
CA PHE A 441 14.68 -22.80 -7.46
C PHE A 441 14.90 -22.92 -5.96
N VAL A 442 13.88 -22.63 -5.13
CA VAL A 442 13.94 -22.83 -3.68
C VAL A 442 14.23 -24.30 -3.34
N ARG A 443 13.51 -25.24 -3.97
CA ARG A 443 13.68 -26.68 -3.75
C ARG A 443 15.10 -27.15 -4.06
N GLN A 444 15.72 -26.62 -5.11
CA GLN A 444 17.11 -26.95 -5.48
C GLN A 444 18.15 -26.54 -4.43
N ARG A 445 17.78 -25.65 -3.48
CA ARG A 445 18.65 -25.17 -2.40
C ARG A 445 18.36 -25.80 -1.06
N LEU A 446 17.47 -26.79 -1.01
CA LEU A 446 17.26 -27.57 0.18
C LEU A 446 18.23 -28.74 0.24
N THR A 447 18.77 -28.96 1.44
CA THR A 447 19.41 -30.24 1.77
C THR A 447 18.37 -31.38 1.74
N SER A 448 18.83 -32.63 1.74
CA SER A 448 17.94 -33.80 1.59
C SER A 448 16.83 -33.90 2.64
N ASP A 449 17.13 -33.45 3.86
CA ASP A 449 16.22 -33.42 5.02
C ASP A 449 15.69 -32.01 5.28
N GLY A 450 15.99 -31.07 4.37
CA GLY A 450 15.61 -29.68 4.51
C GLY A 450 14.12 -29.46 4.27
N PHE A 451 13.60 -28.39 4.84
CA PHE A 451 12.21 -27.99 4.64
C PHE A 451 12.10 -26.52 4.23
N ILE A 452 11.00 -26.19 3.56
CA ILE A 452 10.53 -24.81 3.48
C ILE A 452 9.33 -24.59 4.39
N ALA A 453 9.19 -23.35 4.84
CA ALA A 453 7.99 -22.83 5.46
C ALA A 453 7.59 -21.53 4.76
N LEU A 454 6.30 -21.38 4.45
CA LEU A 454 5.75 -20.14 3.90
C LEU A 454 4.45 -19.76 4.59
N ASP A 455 4.24 -18.46 4.74
CA ASP A 455 2.92 -17.93 5.02
C ASP A 455 2.01 -18.13 3.80
N SER A 456 0.78 -18.53 4.06
CA SER A 456 -0.20 -18.82 3.04
C SER A 456 -1.54 -18.14 3.39
N PRO A 457 -1.63 -16.82 3.14
CA PRO A 457 -2.82 -16.03 3.42
C PRO A 457 -4.03 -16.58 2.67
N GLY A 458 -5.00 -17.08 3.43
CA GLY A 458 -6.25 -17.64 2.91
C GLY A 458 -6.52 -19.11 3.19
N LEU A 459 -5.57 -19.88 3.76
CA LEU A 459 -5.85 -21.28 4.16
C LEU A 459 -7.01 -21.42 5.16
N ARG A 460 -7.31 -20.35 5.90
CA ARG A 460 -8.39 -20.30 6.88
C ARG A 460 -9.79 -20.43 6.26
N HIS A 461 -10.02 -19.80 5.11
CA HIS A 461 -11.37 -19.61 4.55
C HIS A 461 -11.49 -19.84 3.04
N ASN A 462 -10.37 -19.94 2.31
CA ASN A 462 -10.37 -19.99 0.85
C ASN A 462 -9.73 -21.31 0.37
N LYS A 463 -10.59 -22.31 0.17
CA LYS A 463 -10.21 -23.63 -0.34
C LYS A 463 -9.45 -23.53 -1.68
N GLU A 464 -9.85 -22.62 -2.55
CA GLU A 464 -9.21 -22.44 -3.85
C GLU A 464 -7.79 -21.90 -3.73
N ARG A 465 -7.56 -20.88 -2.89
CA ARG A 465 -6.19 -20.38 -2.63
C ARG A 465 -5.29 -21.48 -2.08
N ARG A 466 -5.81 -22.30 -1.16
CA ARG A 466 -5.07 -23.48 -0.67
C ARG A 466 -4.65 -24.40 -1.81
N GLU A 467 -5.58 -24.77 -2.68
CA GLU A 467 -5.33 -25.67 -3.81
C GLU A 467 -4.34 -25.08 -4.82
N ILE A 468 -4.37 -23.76 -5.04
CA ILE A 468 -3.37 -23.06 -5.86
C ILE A 468 -1.98 -23.21 -5.28
N TYR A 469 -1.79 -22.90 -3.99
CA TYR A 469 -0.47 -23.01 -3.36
C TYR A 469 0.02 -24.46 -3.31
N THR A 470 -0.83 -25.41 -2.88
CA THR A 470 -0.43 -26.81 -2.78
C THR A 470 -0.14 -27.43 -4.14
N SER A 471 -0.94 -27.14 -5.17
CA SER A 471 -0.69 -27.64 -6.53
C SER A 471 0.58 -27.04 -7.13
N THR A 472 0.84 -25.75 -6.88
CA THR A 472 2.02 -25.08 -7.40
C THR A 472 3.31 -25.59 -6.75
N LEU A 473 3.29 -25.86 -5.44
CA LEU A 473 4.39 -26.52 -4.71
C LEU A 473 4.60 -27.96 -5.18
N ALA A 474 3.53 -28.75 -5.28
CA ALA A 474 3.63 -30.12 -5.79
C ALA A 474 4.22 -30.16 -7.21
N ALA A 475 3.77 -29.26 -8.09
CA ALA A 475 4.29 -29.11 -9.44
C ALA A 475 5.75 -28.63 -9.50
N ALA A 476 6.27 -28.00 -8.44
CA ALA A 476 7.67 -27.63 -8.32
C ALA A 476 8.58 -28.81 -7.95
N GLY A 477 7.98 -29.94 -7.54
CA GLY A 477 8.65 -31.21 -7.27
C GLY A 477 8.65 -31.66 -5.81
N TYR A 478 8.07 -30.88 -4.89
CA TYR A 478 7.97 -31.26 -3.48
C TYR A 478 7.09 -32.50 -3.31
N GLN A 479 7.60 -33.50 -2.58
CA GLN A 479 6.87 -34.74 -2.32
C GLN A 479 5.84 -34.59 -1.20
N PHE A 480 6.18 -33.82 -0.17
CA PHE A 480 5.32 -33.54 0.97
C PHE A 480 4.98 -32.07 0.99
N VAL A 481 3.70 -31.73 0.84
CA VAL A 481 3.19 -30.37 0.97
C VAL A 481 2.12 -30.38 2.05
N THR A 482 2.44 -29.80 3.20
CA THR A 482 1.66 -29.95 4.43
C THR A 482 1.21 -28.59 4.95
N PRO A 483 -0.01 -28.16 4.60
CA PRO A 483 -0.65 -27.00 5.21
C PRO A 483 -0.92 -27.23 6.68
N TYR A 484 -0.76 -26.19 7.49
CA TYR A 484 -1.20 -26.18 8.89
C TYR A 484 -1.82 -24.84 9.24
N ILE A 485 -2.63 -24.83 10.29
CA ILE A 485 -3.33 -23.63 10.76
C ILE A 485 -3.00 -23.48 12.24
N SER A 486 -2.51 -22.32 12.65
CA SER A 486 -2.30 -22.02 14.07
C SER A 486 -3.63 -22.12 14.81
N LYS A 487 -3.61 -22.77 15.98
CA LYS A 487 -4.80 -22.88 16.83
C LYS A 487 -4.48 -22.51 18.26
N ILE A 488 -5.24 -21.56 18.77
CA ILE A 488 -5.37 -21.29 20.20
C ILE A 488 -6.68 -21.88 20.72
N GLU A 489 -6.74 -22.15 22.02
CA GLU A 489 -7.93 -22.66 22.68
C GLU A 489 -9.11 -21.70 22.50
N THR A 490 -10.30 -22.23 22.23
CA THR A 490 -11.50 -21.40 22.04
C THR A 490 -12.03 -20.82 23.35
N ILE A 491 -11.67 -21.46 24.47
CA ILE A 491 -11.97 -21.02 25.81
C ILE A 491 -10.66 -21.16 26.59
N ASN A 492 -10.17 -20.03 27.09
CA ASN A 492 -9.14 -19.98 28.10
C ASN A 492 -9.84 -19.66 29.43
N GLU A 493 -9.75 -20.56 30.40
CA GLU A 493 -10.50 -20.45 31.66
C GLU A 493 -10.17 -19.17 32.43
N ALA A 494 -8.90 -18.75 32.45
CA ALA A 494 -8.49 -17.52 33.12
C ALA A 494 -9.09 -16.27 32.44
N ALA A 495 -9.06 -16.24 31.10
CA ALA A 495 -9.69 -15.16 30.34
C ALA A 495 -11.22 -15.16 30.51
N TYR A 496 -11.83 -16.34 30.61
CA TYR A 496 -13.26 -16.50 30.81
C TYR A 496 -13.70 -15.97 32.17
N GLU A 497 -13.04 -16.38 33.25
CA GLU A 497 -13.28 -15.86 34.61
C GLU A 497 -13.04 -14.35 34.69
N PHE A 498 -12.02 -13.84 34.02
CA PHE A 498 -11.78 -12.40 33.93
C PHE A 498 -12.94 -11.64 33.26
N LEU A 499 -13.48 -12.16 32.15
CA LEU A 499 -14.61 -11.54 31.48
C LEU A 499 -15.88 -11.57 32.34
N LEU A 500 -16.15 -12.67 33.05
CA LEU A 500 -17.27 -12.76 34.00
C LEU A 500 -17.11 -11.74 35.13
N ALA A 501 -15.93 -11.65 35.73
CA ALA A 501 -15.61 -10.68 36.78
C ALA A 501 -15.70 -9.23 36.29
N SER A 502 -15.47 -9.00 34.98
CA SER A 502 -15.62 -7.70 34.33
C SER A 502 -17.08 -7.36 33.95
N GLY A 503 -18.05 -8.19 34.37
CA GLY A 503 -19.48 -7.93 34.18
C GLY A 503 -20.07 -8.43 32.86
N TYR A 504 -19.33 -9.25 32.09
CA TYR A 504 -19.89 -9.89 30.90
C TYR A 504 -20.72 -11.12 31.30
N GLU A 505 -21.88 -11.28 30.65
CA GLU A 505 -22.67 -12.51 30.78
C GLU A 505 -21.92 -13.71 30.19
N GLU A 506 -22.15 -14.91 30.75
CA GLU A 506 -21.48 -16.17 30.37
C GLU A 506 -21.51 -16.43 28.86
N GLU A 507 -22.68 -16.31 28.22
CA GLU A 507 -22.78 -16.57 26.78
C GLU A 507 -21.99 -15.54 25.95
N LYS A 508 -22.01 -14.27 26.35
CA LYS A 508 -21.27 -13.21 25.68
C LYS A 508 -19.76 -13.40 25.84
N ALA A 509 -19.30 -13.75 27.04
CA ALA A 509 -17.89 -14.05 27.30
C ALA A 509 -17.39 -15.23 26.45
N ARG A 510 -18.13 -16.34 26.41
CA ARG A 510 -17.80 -17.50 25.56
C ARG A 510 -17.71 -17.13 24.08
N ARG A 511 -18.67 -16.34 23.57
CA ARG A 511 -18.67 -15.89 22.17
C ARG A 511 -17.48 -14.98 21.86
N LEU A 512 -17.13 -14.06 22.76
CA LEU A 512 -15.96 -13.17 22.59
C LEU A 512 -14.66 -13.97 22.52
N LEU A 513 -14.44 -14.91 23.45
CA LEU A 513 -13.25 -15.76 23.43
C LEU A 513 -13.18 -16.64 22.18
N ALA A 514 -14.31 -17.24 21.78
CA ALA A 514 -14.36 -18.05 20.55
C ALA A 514 -14.08 -17.21 19.30
N SER A 515 -14.59 -15.98 19.24
CA SER A 515 -14.34 -15.03 18.14
C SER A 515 -12.87 -14.62 18.08
N HIS A 516 -12.29 -14.28 19.23
CA HIS A 516 -10.86 -13.95 19.35
C HIS A 516 -9.98 -15.15 18.94
N ALA A 517 -10.26 -16.33 19.46
CA ALA A 517 -9.56 -17.55 19.06
C ALA A 517 -9.67 -17.85 17.55
N ALA A 518 -10.78 -17.48 16.91
CA ALA A 518 -10.96 -17.61 15.47
C ALA A 518 -10.18 -16.54 14.69
N SER A 519 -10.09 -15.29 15.18
CA SER A 519 -9.36 -14.21 14.52
C SER A 519 -7.85 -14.46 14.49
N MET A 520 -7.30 -15.11 15.52
CA MET A 520 -5.89 -15.46 15.65
C MET A 520 -5.43 -16.66 14.80
N ARG A 521 -6.35 -17.32 14.07
CA ARG A 521 -5.99 -18.44 13.19
C ARG A 521 -5.27 -17.91 11.95
N LEU A 522 -4.05 -18.40 11.76
CA LEU A 522 -3.15 -18.07 10.65
C LEU A 522 -2.78 -19.36 9.91
N GLY A 523 -2.54 -19.24 8.61
CA GLY A 523 -2.37 -20.38 7.73
C GLY A 523 -0.96 -20.44 7.17
N PHE A 524 -0.31 -21.58 7.33
CA PHE A 524 1.06 -21.79 6.87
C PHE A 524 1.16 -23.06 6.03
N ILE A 525 2.22 -23.20 5.25
CA ILE A 525 2.55 -24.44 4.54
C ILE A 525 3.99 -24.80 4.85
N THR A 526 4.23 -26.08 5.14
CA THR A 526 5.58 -26.66 5.05
C THR A 526 5.69 -27.53 3.82
N ALA A 527 6.83 -27.51 3.16
CA ALA A 527 7.09 -28.38 2.01
C ALA A 527 8.50 -28.97 2.07
N ARG A 528 8.65 -30.22 1.63
CA ARG A 528 9.94 -30.93 1.63
C ARG A 528 9.92 -32.13 0.68
N ASP A 529 11.11 -32.64 0.39
CA ASP A 529 11.28 -33.83 -0.44
C ASP A 529 11.19 -35.12 0.36
N ASN A 530 11.76 -35.13 1.56
CA ASN A 530 11.77 -36.29 2.44
C ASN A 530 11.20 -35.90 3.80
N TRP A 531 10.39 -36.79 4.38
CA TRP A 531 9.98 -36.66 5.77
C TRP A 531 10.98 -37.41 6.65
N PRO A 532 11.71 -36.75 7.56
CA PRO A 532 12.68 -37.43 8.39
C PRO A 532 11.98 -38.38 9.37
N ASP A 533 12.56 -39.56 9.59
CA ASP A 533 12.12 -40.50 10.63
C ASP A 533 12.61 -40.04 12.01
N ARG A 534 12.08 -38.91 12.46
CA ARG A 534 12.40 -38.27 13.74
C ARG A 534 11.09 -37.92 14.46
N PRO A 535 11.00 -38.13 15.77
CA PRO A 535 9.84 -37.69 16.53
C PRO A 535 9.77 -36.16 16.52
N ILE A 536 8.55 -35.63 16.71
CA ILE A 536 8.35 -34.21 16.96
C ILE A 536 9.15 -33.83 18.22
N TYR A 537 9.99 -32.80 18.11
CA TYR A 537 10.90 -32.39 19.17
C TYR A 537 10.78 -30.90 19.45
N GLN A 538 10.35 -30.56 20.65
CA GLN A 538 10.40 -29.20 21.18
C GLN A 538 11.67 -29.02 22.00
N ASP A 539 12.52 -28.09 21.59
CA ASP A 539 13.75 -27.76 22.30
C ASP A 539 13.44 -27.01 23.61
N PRO A 540 13.76 -27.58 24.79
CA PRO A 540 13.44 -26.96 26.07
C PRO A 540 14.23 -25.68 26.35
N ARG A 541 15.29 -25.37 25.57
CA ARG A 541 16.06 -24.12 25.70
C ARG A 541 15.34 -22.93 25.05
N VAL A 542 14.39 -23.19 24.16
CA VAL A 542 13.68 -22.14 23.42
C VAL A 542 12.45 -21.73 24.20
N LYS A 543 12.43 -20.45 24.63
CA LYS A 543 11.27 -19.86 25.30
C LYS A 543 10.19 -19.49 24.29
N LEU A 544 8.99 -19.96 24.53
CA LEU A 544 7.77 -19.69 23.76
C LEU A 544 6.80 -18.92 24.65
N HIS A 545 6.21 -17.86 24.11
CA HIS A 545 5.22 -17.00 24.75
C HIS A 545 3.79 -17.42 24.42
N VAL A 546 3.57 -18.01 23.24
CA VAL A 546 2.24 -18.42 22.76
C VAL A 546 2.14 -19.94 22.68
N ILE A 547 3.11 -20.64 22.12
CA ILE A 547 2.96 -22.09 21.94
C ILE A 547 3.13 -22.82 23.28
N ASN A 548 2.10 -23.55 23.69
CA ASN A 548 2.11 -24.50 24.81
C ASN A 548 1.66 -25.90 24.35
N ASP A 549 1.70 -26.90 25.23
CA ASP A 549 1.34 -28.28 24.89
C ASP A 549 -0.06 -28.41 24.27
N THR A 550 -1.05 -27.69 24.78
CA THR A 550 -2.42 -27.69 24.26
C THR A 550 -2.48 -27.14 22.83
N ARG A 551 -1.86 -25.99 22.59
CA ARG A 551 -1.88 -25.30 21.28
C ARG A 551 -1.04 -26.04 20.25
N LEU A 552 0.06 -26.63 20.69
CA LEU A 552 0.88 -27.54 19.89
C LEU A 552 0.04 -28.75 19.48
N TYR A 553 -0.61 -29.42 20.42
CA TYR A 553 -1.51 -30.55 20.13
C TYR A 553 -2.63 -30.16 19.15
N LEU A 554 -3.31 -29.03 19.37
CA LEU A 554 -4.41 -28.56 18.52
C LEU A 554 -3.95 -28.29 17.07
N THR A 555 -2.76 -27.74 16.92
CA THR A 555 -2.15 -27.40 15.62
C THR A 555 -1.69 -28.67 14.91
N LEU A 556 -0.99 -29.56 15.63
CA LEU A 556 -0.44 -30.79 15.07
C LEU A 556 -1.50 -31.86 14.76
N ARG A 557 -2.65 -31.86 15.47
CA ARG A 557 -3.74 -32.84 15.24
C ARG A 557 -4.21 -32.89 13.78
N ASN A 558 -4.10 -31.76 13.07
CA ASN A 558 -4.52 -31.66 11.66
C ASN A 558 -3.34 -31.68 10.68
N LEU A 559 -2.12 -31.86 11.19
CA LEU A 559 -0.90 -31.91 10.38
C LEU A 559 -0.79 -33.32 9.81
N ILE A 560 -1.41 -33.53 8.64
CA ILE A 560 -1.35 -34.80 7.92
C ILE A 560 -0.29 -34.63 6.82
N PRO A 561 0.89 -35.24 6.94
CA PRO A 561 1.83 -35.31 5.83
C PRO A 561 1.11 -35.94 4.64
N SER A 562 1.00 -35.22 3.53
CA SER A 562 0.30 -35.72 2.35
C SER A 562 1.09 -35.43 1.09
N LEU A 563 1.05 -36.40 0.16
CA LEU A 563 1.36 -36.18 -1.24
C LEU A 563 0.21 -35.36 -1.82
N ALA A 564 0.47 -34.09 -2.10
CA ALA A 564 -0.56 -33.21 -2.60
C ALA A 564 -0.92 -33.59 -4.05
N PRO A 565 -2.22 -33.78 -4.36
CA PRO A 565 -2.64 -33.93 -5.75
C PRO A 565 -2.30 -32.63 -6.49
N THR A 566 -1.75 -32.77 -7.69
CA THR A 566 -1.48 -31.62 -8.56
C THR A 566 -2.68 -31.38 -9.44
N ASP A 567 -3.29 -30.20 -9.35
CA ASP A 567 -4.29 -29.72 -10.31
C ASP A 567 -3.62 -28.80 -11.36
N PRO A 568 -3.47 -29.23 -12.62
CA PRO A 568 -2.84 -28.43 -13.67
C PRO A 568 -3.48 -27.06 -13.90
N ASP A 569 -4.79 -26.92 -13.65
CA ASP A 569 -5.51 -25.66 -13.81
C ASP A 569 -5.26 -24.68 -12.66
N LYS A 570 -4.65 -25.13 -11.57
CA LYS A 570 -4.30 -24.31 -10.40
C LYS A 570 -2.80 -23.97 -10.31
N ILE A 571 -1.94 -24.69 -11.03
CA ILE A 571 -0.50 -24.38 -11.10
C ILE A 571 -0.30 -22.98 -11.66
N ASN A 572 0.44 -22.12 -10.94
CA ASN A 572 0.72 -20.74 -11.36
C ASN A 572 -0.56 -19.92 -11.58
N SER A 573 -1.73 -20.39 -11.13
CA SER A 573 -2.98 -19.66 -11.36
C SER A 573 -3.10 -18.41 -10.51
N ILE A 574 -2.17 -18.20 -9.57
CA ILE A 574 -1.98 -16.91 -8.89
C ILE A 574 -1.56 -15.77 -9.83
N PHE A 575 -1.04 -16.09 -11.03
CA PHE A 575 -0.82 -15.11 -12.10
C PHE A 575 -2.04 -14.88 -12.99
N ARG A 576 -3.01 -15.80 -12.94
CA ARG A 576 -4.22 -15.65 -13.76
C ARG A 576 -5.15 -14.70 -13.02
N PRO A 577 -5.69 -13.67 -13.69
CA PRO A 577 -6.84 -12.97 -13.19
C PRO A 577 -8.06 -13.90 -13.35
N THR A 578 -8.16 -14.95 -12.54
CA THR A 578 -9.49 -15.28 -12.04
C THR A 578 -9.87 -14.03 -11.27
N LEU A 579 -10.72 -13.18 -11.87
CA LEU A 579 -11.20 -11.90 -11.35
C LEU A 579 -11.04 -11.87 -9.83
N PRO A 580 -10.38 -10.84 -9.24
CA PRO A 580 -10.18 -10.81 -7.80
C PRO A 580 -11.51 -11.19 -7.17
N SER A 581 -11.53 -12.24 -6.36
CA SER A 581 -12.74 -12.62 -5.63
C SER A 581 -13.18 -11.48 -4.69
N GLY A 582 -12.38 -10.42 -4.58
CA GLY A 582 -12.74 -9.12 -4.06
C GLY A 582 -13.51 -8.27 -5.09
N ASN A 583 -14.62 -7.71 -4.62
CA ASN A 583 -15.38 -6.69 -5.34
C ASN A 583 -14.44 -5.58 -5.86
N ILE A 584 -14.43 -5.29 -7.16
CA ILE A 584 -13.61 -4.18 -7.73
C ILE A 584 -13.94 -2.82 -7.09
N TRP A 585 -15.10 -2.72 -6.45
CA TRP A 585 -15.57 -1.56 -5.70
C TRP A 585 -15.20 -1.64 -4.20
N HIS A 586 -14.24 -2.46 -3.80
CA HIS A 586 -13.78 -2.51 -2.41
C HIS A 586 -12.98 -1.24 -2.10
N VAL A 587 -13.41 -0.52 -1.07
CA VAL A 587 -12.65 0.58 -0.50
C VAL A 587 -11.65 -0.04 0.47
N ARG A 588 -10.38 0.31 0.37
CA ARG A 588 -9.34 -0.24 1.23
C ARG A 588 -9.50 0.30 2.64
N ASP A 589 -9.76 -0.61 3.58
CA ASP A 589 -9.66 -0.39 5.02
C ASP A 589 -8.17 -0.38 5.41
N PRO A 590 -7.71 0.45 6.36
CA PRO A 590 -6.42 0.26 6.98
C PRO A 590 -6.21 -1.15 7.59
N TRP A 591 -7.24 -1.81 8.11
CA TRP A 591 -7.13 -3.07 8.89
C TRP A 591 -7.38 -4.37 8.10
#